data_AF-A0A4S3KLW2-F1
#
_entry.id   AF-A0A4S3KLW2-F1
#
_cell.length_a   1.000
_cell.length_b   1.000
_cell.length_c   1.000
_cell.angle_alpha   90.00
_cell.angle_beta   90.00
_cell.angle_gamma   90.00
#
_symmetry.space_group_name_H-M   'P 1'
#
loop_
_entity.id
_entity.type
_entity.pdbx_description
1 polymer ?
#
loop_
_entity_poly.entity_id
_entity_poly.type
_entity_poly.pdbx_seq_one_letter_code
_entity_poly.pdbx_strand_id
1 'polypeptide(L)' 'MADDYDGTNPNLCNARTKSGRPCRALKLRGGRCKWHGGLSTGPRTAEGKARCTTNLPWAKC' A
#
# COMPACT_ATOMS: atom_id res chain seq x y z
N MET A 1 -20.86 18.76 3.26
CA MET A 1 -20.62 17.98 4.47
C MET A 1 -19.31 17.25 4.25
N ALA A 2 -18.23 17.69 4.90
CA ALA A 2 -16.94 17.04 4.75
C ALA A 2 -17.08 15.62 5.30
N ASP A 3 -17.22 14.62 4.44
CA ASP A 3 -17.22 13.22 4.85
C ASP A 3 -16.00 13.00 5.74
N ASP A 4 -16.20 12.49 6.95
CA ASP A 4 -15.29 12.55 8.11
C ASP A 4 -13.91 11.90 7.92
N TYR A 5 -13.56 11.46 6.72
CA TYR A 5 -12.27 10.91 6.35
C TYR A 5 -12.10 10.80 4.83
N ASP A 6 -11.63 11.87 4.21
CA ASP A 6 -11.27 11.98 2.77
C ASP A 6 -9.98 11.23 2.38
N GLY A 7 -9.29 10.63 3.36
CA GLY A 7 -8.03 9.93 3.14
C GLY A 7 -6.79 10.84 3.20
N THR A 8 -6.91 12.04 3.77
CA THR A 8 -5.77 12.95 3.95
C THR A 8 -5.08 12.80 5.31
N ASN A 9 -5.67 12.10 6.28
CA ASN A 9 -5.08 11.99 7.62
C ASN A 9 -3.74 11.24 7.56
N PRO A 10 -2.61 11.89 7.86
CA PRO A 10 -1.30 11.29 7.71
C PRO A 10 -1.05 10.14 8.69
N ASN A 11 -1.83 9.98 9.76
CA ASN A 11 -1.69 8.91 10.75
C ASN A 11 -2.41 7.62 10.37
N LEU A 12 -3.21 7.66 9.31
CA LEU A 12 -4.00 6.53 8.86
C LEU A 12 -3.45 5.96 7.55
N CYS A 13 -3.88 4.75 7.23
CA CYS A 13 -3.35 4.00 6.11
C CYS A 13 -3.71 4.63 4.75
N ASN A 14 -4.89 5.26 4.65
CA ASN A 14 -5.44 5.89 3.44
C ASN A 14 -5.51 5.02 2.16
N ALA A 15 -5.07 3.77 2.20
CA ALA A 15 -5.12 2.87 1.05
C ALA A 15 -6.57 2.63 0.61
N ARG A 16 -6.81 2.55 -0.70
CA ARG A 16 -8.15 2.29 -1.25
C ARG A 16 -8.61 0.89 -0.83
N THR A 17 -9.72 0.84 -0.11
CA THR A 17 -10.38 -0.43 0.26
C THR A 17 -11.17 -1.00 -0.90
N LYS A 18 -11.62 -2.26 -0.79
CA LYS A 18 -12.50 -2.89 -1.78
C LYS A 18 -13.79 -2.09 -2.03
N SER A 19 -14.31 -1.40 -1.01
CA SER A 19 -15.50 -0.54 -1.11
C SER A 19 -15.21 0.84 -1.71
N GLY A 20 -13.99 1.09 -2.19
CA GLY A 20 -13.60 2.36 -2.82
C GLY A 20 -13.22 3.50 -1.86
N ARG A 21 -13.51 3.35 -0.57
CA ARG A 21 -13.20 4.35 0.47
C ARG A 21 -11.75 4.22 0.97
N PRO A 22 -11.14 5.30 1.49
CA PRO A 22 -9.81 5.23 2.10
C PRO A 22 -9.83 4.39 3.39
N CYS A 23 -8.74 3.66 3.64
CA CYS A 23 -8.61 2.79 4.80
C CYS A 23 -8.40 3.59 6.09
N ARG A 24 -9.30 3.44 7.07
CA ARG A 24 -9.30 4.15 8.37
C ARG A 24 -8.37 3.54 9.43
N ALA A 25 -7.65 2.46 9.13
CA ALA A 25 -6.75 1.83 10.10
C ALA A 25 -5.49 2.69 10.30
N LEU A 26 -4.91 2.65 11.50
CA LEU A 26 -3.63 3.31 11.80
C LEU A 26 -2.52 2.79 10.87
N LYS A 27 -1.67 3.69 10.40
CA LYS A 27 -0.48 3.32 9.63
C LYS A 27 0.57 2.72 10.55
N LEU A 28 1.37 1.79 10.01
CA LEU A 28 2.62 1.35 10.62
C LEU A 28 3.77 2.26 10.13
N ARG A 29 5.00 1.98 10.58
CA ARG A 29 6.20 2.75 10.17
C ARG A 29 6.34 2.87 8.64
N GLY A 30 5.89 1.88 7.88
CA GLY A 30 5.90 1.86 6.41
C GLY A 30 4.75 2.60 5.72
N GLY A 31 3.96 3.41 6.43
CA GLY A 31 2.91 4.23 5.81
C GLY A 31 1.57 3.52 5.57
N ARG A 32 1.52 2.19 5.66
CA ARG A 32 0.29 1.39 5.49
C ARG A 32 -0.02 0.55 6.72
N CYS A 33 -1.26 0.07 6.84
CA CYS A 33 -1.68 -0.83 7.91
C CYS A 33 -1.33 -2.29 7.59
N LYS A 34 -1.50 -3.20 8.57
CA LYS A 34 -1.22 -4.63 8.42
C LYS A 34 -1.91 -5.30 7.22
N TRP A 35 -3.12 -4.85 6.87
CA TRP A 35 -3.92 -5.43 5.78
C TRP A 35 -3.55 -4.90 4.40
N HIS A 36 -2.93 -3.73 4.32
CA HIS A 36 -2.53 -3.10 3.06
C HIS A 36 -1.00 -3.12 2.87
N GLY A 37 -0.33 -4.11 3.45
CA GLY A 37 1.10 -4.35 3.25
C GLY A 37 2.03 -3.59 4.20
N GLY A 38 1.51 -2.99 5.27
CA GLY A 38 2.33 -2.30 6.28
C GLY A 38 3.28 -3.21 7.07
N LEU A 39 3.02 -4.54 7.06
CA LEU A 39 3.92 -5.57 7.59
C LEU A 39 4.74 -6.27 6.50
N SER A 40 4.47 -5.96 5.22
CA SER A 40 5.22 -6.55 4.12
C SER A 40 6.63 -5.98 4.11
N THR A 41 7.61 -6.88 3.94
CA THR A 41 9.04 -6.53 3.95
C THR A 41 9.64 -6.50 2.55
N GLY A 42 8.82 -6.74 1.53
CA GLY A 42 9.25 -6.87 0.14
C GLY A 42 10.06 -8.15 -0.12
N PRO A 43 10.41 -8.41 -1.40
CA PRO A 43 11.31 -9.50 -1.75
C PRO A 43 12.73 -9.23 -1.27
N ARG A 44 13.34 -10.20 -0.58
CA ARG A 44 14.71 -10.08 -0.05
C ARG A 44 15.78 -10.68 -0.95
N THR A 45 15.43 -11.61 -1.84
CA THR A 45 16.38 -12.28 -2.74
C THR A 45 16.40 -11.64 -4.13
N ALA A 46 17.45 -11.91 -4.90
CA ALA A 46 17.58 -11.41 -6.26
C ALA A 46 16.45 -11.94 -7.16
N GLU A 47 16.12 -13.22 -7.04
CA GLU A 47 15.05 -13.88 -7.81
C GLU A 47 13.67 -13.32 -7.42
N GLY A 48 13.48 -13.01 -6.14
CA GLY A 48 12.25 -12.37 -5.67
C GLY A 48 12.07 -10.97 -6.24
N LYS A 49 13.15 -10.17 -6.28
CA LYS A 49 13.13 -8.84 -6.90
C LYS A 49 12.86 -8.93 -8.40
N ALA A 50 13.53 -9.86 -9.10
CA ALA A 50 13.35 -10.10 -10.53
C ALA A 50 11.89 -10.47 -10.86
N ARG A 51 11.25 -11.34 -10.05
CA ARG A 51 9.83 -11.67 -10.20
C ARG A 51 8.90 -10.47 -9.99
N CYS A 52 9.23 -9.56 -9.08
CA CYS A 52 8.44 -8.34 -8.91
C CYS A 52 8.62 -7.38 -10.09
N THR A 53 9.81 -7.34 -10.70
CA THR A 53 10.10 -6.42 -11.80
C THR A 53 9.41 -6.81 -13.11
N THR A 54 9.14 -8.09 -13.37
CA THR A 54 8.47 -8.52 -14.61
C THR A 54 7.10 -7.90 -14.85
N ASN A 55 6.42 -7.43 -13.80
CA ASN A 55 5.12 -6.79 -13.92
C ASN A 55 5.20 -5.26 -14.11
N LEU A 56 6.39 -4.65 -14.02
CA LEU A 56 6.53 -3.21 -14.26
C LEU A 56 6.41 -2.90 -15.77
N PRO A 57 5.77 -1.77 -16.13
CA PRO A 57 5.50 -1.42 -17.51
C PRO A 57 6.77 -1.24 -18.36
N TRP A 58 7.89 -0.83 -17.73
CA TRP A 58 9.17 -0.63 -18.39
C TRP A 58 10.04 -1.90 -18.48
N ALA A 59 9.64 -2.99 -17.82
CA ALA A 59 10.36 -4.26 -17.85
C ALA A 59 9.88 -5.21 -18.96
N LYS A 60 8.85 -4.81 -19.72
CA LYS A 60 8.22 -5.60 -20.79
C LYS A 60 8.66 -5.16 -22.20
N CYS A 61 9.75 -4.38 -22.30
CA CYS A 61 10.34 -3.90 -23.54
C CYS A 61 11.26 -4.95 -24.15
#